data_AF-A0A3D4D0E2-F1
#
_entry.id   AF-A0A3D4D0E2-F1
#
_cell.length_a   1.000
_cell.length_b   1.000
_cell.length_c   1.000
_cell.angle_alpha   90.00
_cell.angle_beta   90.00
_cell.angle_gamma   90.00
#
_symmetry.space_group_name_H-M   'P 1'
#
loop_
_entity.id
_entity.type
_entity.pdbx_description
1 polymer ?
#
loop_
_entity_poly.entity_id
_entity_poly.type
_entity_poly.pdbx_seq_one_letter_code
_entity_poly.pdbx_strand_id
1 'polypeptide(L)'
;MMAKKKAKTLKRVQWRIEYTAFLVVERLVGLFSMESLWRIGASLSFLGYLFRSRWPIVRNNLRTALDPGTSEDEIDTLTREVFRHTTANFLTALKGGRLSSSLVQSAIIPNRLDILERAVEKGKGVILVSPHMGNFELLTQGLGASHPNWKVAAIYRPLNNIHLDPLIRKRRSNHQMKMFSKFTSYQAPIKFVRDKGILGVIADQRAGRSGTIVPFFGRLMSMSPLPAFIHKHTGAPVVGISMRTVSPGKWEVMFHEPETREGEEISTAHIAALLEKATSQSIVDVFWMHDLWRLDRRRPLEISGKKGPFRLSQHQKTPLWPFSVLIRLPDNPSELRKTLPALEAMKASRPDFALHLLGRERLRHEAKVSGLAHAFHSIEDHFLPKNIPLALVMTDDERAARELGYLYEGPIYSLPETLQSGNNWRPVLITTDLPPEERWMEMARELGMHEPPLGETYL
;
A
#
# COMPACT_ATOMS: atom_id res chain seq x y z
N MET A 1 -20.48 6.61 35.09
CA MET A 1 -19.73 5.37 35.37
C MET A 1 -20.46 4.09 34.94
N MET A 2 -21.78 3.95 35.17
CA MET A 2 -22.57 2.76 34.77
C MET A 2 -22.65 2.52 33.25
N ALA A 3 -22.77 3.56 32.41
CA ALA A 3 -22.83 3.40 30.96
C ALA A 3 -21.54 2.80 30.35
N LYS A 4 -20.36 3.25 30.81
CA LYS A 4 -19.06 2.66 30.44
C LYS A 4 -18.94 1.20 30.90
N LYS A 5 -19.49 0.86 32.08
CA LYS A 5 -19.51 -0.53 32.61
C LYS A 5 -20.44 -1.43 31.78
N LYS A 6 -21.66 -0.99 31.45
CA LYS A 6 -22.59 -1.69 30.54
C LYS A 6 -21.99 -1.89 29.14
N ALA A 7 -21.36 -0.87 28.56
CA ALA A 7 -20.69 -0.97 27.26
C ALA A 7 -19.52 -1.98 27.27
N LYS A 8 -18.75 -2.03 28.37
CA LYS A 8 -17.68 -3.02 28.55
C LYS A 8 -18.22 -4.45 28.70
N THR A 9 -19.34 -4.63 29.38
CA THR A 9 -20.02 -5.93 29.52
C THR A 9 -20.61 -6.40 28.18
N LEU A 10 -21.31 -5.52 27.46
CA LEU A 10 -21.87 -5.83 26.14
C LEU A 10 -20.77 -6.23 25.15
N LYS A 11 -19.64 -5.53 25.16
CA LYS A 11 -18.48 -5.87 24.32
C LYS A 11 -17.85 -7.22 24.66
N ARG A 12 -17.83 -7.61 25.94
CA ARG A 12 -17.40 -8.96 26.35
C ARG A 12 -18.36 -10.04 25.86
N VAL A 13 -19.67 -9.80 25.90
CA VAL A 13 -20.67 -10.73 25.34
C VAL A 13 -20.50 -10.84 23.83
N GLN A 14 -20.38 -9.72 23.12
CA GLN A 14 -20.08 -9.70 21.70
C GLN A 14 -18.83 -10.52 21.37
N TRP A 15 -17.73 -10.31 22.10
CA TRP A 15 -16.49 -11.06 21.90
C TRP A 15 -16.63 -12.57 22.13
N ARG A 16 -17.49 -12.99 23.07
CA ARG A 16 -17.82 -14.41 23.28
C ARG A 16 -18.65 -14.97 22.13
N ILE A 17 -19.63 -14.21 21.62
CA ILE A 17 -20.43 -14.63 20.45
C ILE A 17 -19.53 -14.78 19.23
N GLU A 18 -18.68 -13.78 18.95
CA GLU A 18 -17.68 -13.84 17.86
C GLU A 18 -16.75 -15.05 18.01
N TYR A 19 -16.29 -15.33 19.23
CA TYR A 19 -15.45 -16.51 19.52
C TYR A 19 -16.19 -17.83 19.25
N THR A 20 -17.42 -17.98 19.74
CA THR A 20 -18.22 -19.19 19.50
C THR A 20 -18.54 -19.35 18.02
N ALA A 21 -18.93 -18.27 17.33
CA ALA A 21 -19.18 -18.28 15.89
C ALA A 21 -17.93 -18.70 15.11
N PHE A 22 -16.75 -18.16 15.47
CA PHE A 22 -15.49 -18.57 14.88
C PHE A 22 -15.23 -20.07 15.04
N LEU A 23 -15.44 -20.63 16.25
CA LEU A 23 -15.24 -22.07 16.47
C LEU A 23 -16.20 -22.95 15.65
N VAL A 24 -17.46 -22.53 15.50
CA VAL A 24 -18.45 -23.23 14.66
C VAL A 24 -17.99 -23.20 13.21
N VAL A 25 -17.65 -22.02 12.68
CA VAL A 25 -17.16 -21.87 11.30
C VAL A 25 -15.88 -22.69 11.08
N GLU A 26 -14.92 -22.64 11.99
CA GLU A 26 -13.67 -23.41 11.91
C GLU A 26 -13.95 -24.92 11.89
N ARG A 27 -14.97 -25.41 12.62
CA ARG A 27 -15.37 -26.83 12.61
C ARG A 27 -16.05 -27.23 11.30
N LEU A 28 -16.91 -26.38 10.76
CA LEU A 28 -17.57 -26.61 9.47
C LEU A 28 -16.56 -26.62 8.32
N VAL A 29 -15.67 -25.63 8.28
CA VAL A 29 -14.55 -25.54 7.31
C VAL A 29 -13.62 -26.75 7.44
N GLY A 30 -13.52 -27.35 8.63
CA GLY A 30 -12.82 -28.60 8.89
C GLY A 30 -13.26 -29.77 7.99
N LEU A 31 -14.53 -29.81 7.56
CA LEU A 31 -15.12 -30.91 6.79
C LEU A 31 -14.75 -30.93 5.31
N PHE A 32 -14.23 -29.84 4.76
CA PHE A 32 -13.99 -29.68 3.32
C PHE A 32 -12.50 -29.80 2.98
N SER A 33 -12.16 -30.28 1.77
CA SER A 33 -10.77 -30.23 1.30
C SER A 33 -10.31 -28.78 1.07
N MET A 34 -8.98 -28.55 1.02
CA MET A 34 -8.45 -27.22 0.67
C MET A 34 -8.92 -26.77 -0.72
N GLU A 35 -9.04 -27.71 -1.65
CA GLU A 35 -9.56 -27.46 -3.00
C GLU A 35 -11.01 -26.98 -2.95
N SER A 36 -11.89 -27.72 -2.25
CA SER A 36 -13.31 -27.37 -2.13
C SER A 36 -13.49 -26.01 -1.47
N LEU A 37 -12.75 -25.74 -0.39
CA LEU A 37 -12.80 -24.43 0.28
C LEU A 37 -12.34 -23.30 -0.64
N TRP A 38 -11.27 -23.52 -1.40
CA TRP A 38 -10.81 -22.52 -2.35
C TRP A 38 -11.88 -22.23 -3.40
N ARG A 39 -12.47 -23.28 -4.01
CA ARG A 39 -13.54 -23.14 -5.01
C ARG A 39 -14.78 -22.46 -4.43
N ILE A 40 -15.22 -22.85 -3.24
CA ILE A 40 -16.35 -22.22 -2.55
C ILE A 40 -16.04 -20.73 -2.31
N GLY A 41 -14.86 -20.41 -1.78
CA GLY A 41 -14.48 -19.03 -1.51
C GLY A 41 -14.39 -18.19 -2.78
N ALA A 42 -13.88 -18.75 -3.87
CA ALA A 42 -13.85 -18.12 -5.18
C ALA A 42 -15.28 -17.86 -5.72
N SER A 43 -16.18 -18.84 -5.59
CA SER A 43 -17.59 -18.68 -5.98
C SER A 43 -18.34 -17.67 -5.12
N LEU A 44 -17.95 -17.47 -3.86
CA LEU A 44 -18.52 -16.47 -2.96
C LEU A 44 -17.97 -15.05 -3.20
N SER A 45 -17.11 -14.85 -4.19
CA SER A 45 -16.52 -13.53 -4.50
C SER A 45 -17.54 -12.46 -4.87
N PHE A 46 -18.73 -12.84 -5.35
CA PHE A 46 -19.84 -11.89 -5.55
C PHE A 46 -20.27 -11.22 -4.22
N LEU A 47 -20.08 -11.86 -3.07
CA LEU A 47 -20.30 -11.22 -1.77
C LEU A 47 -19.29 -10.10 -1.51
N GLY A 48 -18.21 -10.01 -2.29
CA GLY A 48 -17.33 -8.85 -2.37
C GLY A 48 -18.07 -7.53 -2.67
N TYR A 49 -19.25 -7.57 -3.31
CA TYR A 49 -20.12 -6.41 -3.45
C TYR A 49 -20.58 -5.82 -2.10
N LEU A 50 -20.62 -6.62 -1.02
CA LEU A 50 -20.86 -6.13 0.35
C LEU A 50 -19.71 -5.27 0.85
N PHE A 51 -18.51 -5.41 0.28
CA PHE A 51 -17.33 -4.59 0.53
C PHE A 51 -17.08 -3.58 -0.59
N ARG A 52 -18.16 -3.04 -1.19
CA ARG A 52 -18.11 -2.04 -2.27
C ARG A 52 -17.13 -0.88 -2.02
N SER A 53 -16.94 -0.48 -0.76
CA SER A 53 -15.97 0.56 -0.37
C SER A 53 -14.50 0.19 -0.60
N ARG A 54 -14.18 -1.10 -0.73
CA ARG A 54 -12.82 -1.61 -1.03
C ARG A 54 -12.53 -1.68 -2.52
N TRP A 55 -13.57 -1.67 -3.35
CA TRP A 55 -13.41 -1.84 -4.79
C TRP A 55 -12.57 -0.72 -5.43
N PRO A 56 -12.81 0.57 -5.13
CA PRO A 56 -11.95 1.65 -5.63
C PRO A 56 -10.51 1.58 -5.11
N ILE A 57 -10.28 1.03 -3.92
CA ILE A 57 -8.94 0.89 -3.32
C ILE A 57 -8.13 -0.14 -4.11
N VAL A 58 -8.70 -1.32 -4.34
CA VAL A 58 -8.05 -2.38 -5.13
C VAL A 58 -7.74 -1.85 -6.53
N ARG A 59 -8.72 -1.21 -7.17
CA ARG A 59 -8.58 -0.65 -8.51
C ARG A 59 -7.46 0.39 -8.59
N ASN A 60 -7.40 1.30 -7.63
CA ASN A 60 -6.34 2.32 -7.57
C ASN A 60 -4.95 1.73 -7.30
N ASN A 61 -4.88 0.68 -6.46
CA ASN A 61 -3.62 -0.01 -6.23
C ASN A 61 -3.16 -0.74 -7.49
N LEU A 62 -4.04 -1.45 -8.19
CA LEU A 62 -3.71 -2.14 -9.44
C LEU A 62 -3.26 -1.16 -10.52
N ARG A 63 -3.94 -0.02 -10.68
CA ARG A 63 -3.49 1.07 -11.58
C ARG A 63 -2.08 1.56 -11.27
N THR A 64 -1.67 1.53 -10.00
CA THR A 64 -0.32 1.94 -9.60
C THR A 64 0.67 0.80 -9.76
N ALA A 65 0.25 -0.46 -9.53
CA ALA A 65 1.14 -1.62 -9.55
C ALA A 65 1.37 -2.20 -10.95
N LEU A 66 0.49 -1.89 -11.90
CA LEU A 66 0.56 -2.34 -13.29
C LEU A 66 1.13 -1.24 -14.19
N ASP A 67 1.46 -1.62 -15.42
CA ASP A 67 1.95 -0.68 -16.42
C ASP A 67 0.97 0.50 -16.61
N PRO A 68 1.45 1.75 -16.71
CA PRO A 68 0.57 2.91 -16.95
C PRO A 68 -0.30 2.81 -18.20
N GLY A 69 0.07 1.98 -19.18
CA GLY A 69 -0.70 1.68 -20.39
C GLY A 69 -1.77 0.60 -20.22
N THR A 70 -1.89 -0.05 -19.05
CA THR A 70 -2.92 -1.06 -18.79
C THR A 70 -4.32 -0.45 -18.92
N SER A 71 -5.18 -1.13 -19.68
CA SER A 71 -6.54 -0.65 -19.96
C SER A 71 -7.46 -0.74 -18.73
N GLU A 72 -8.50 0.10 -18.69
CA GLU A 72 -9.48 0.09 -17.59
C GLU A 72 -10.28 -1.21 -17.50
N ASP A 73 -10.55 -1.86 -18.63
CA ASP A 73 -11.26 -3.14 -18.67
C ASP A 73 -10.41 -4.27 -18.10
N GLU A 74 -9.10 -4.23 -18.34
CA GLU A 74 -8.14 -5.15 -17.76
C GLU A 74 -7.99 -4.94 -16.26
N ILE A 75 -7.87 -3.68 -15.81
CA ILE A 75 -7.86 -3.33 -14.38
C ILE A 75 -9.14 -3.85 -13.70
N ASP A 76 -10.32 -3.66 -14.29
CA ASP A 76 -11.58 -4.13 -13.72
C ASP A 76 -11.65 -5.67 -13.66
N THR A 77 -11.09 -6.34 -14.67
CA THR A 77 -10.98 -7.81 -14.71
C THR A 77 -10.06 -8.32 -13.61
N LEU A 78 -8.85 -7.77 -13.50
CA LEU A 78 -7.90 -8.10 -12.45
C LEU A 78 -8.46 -7.77 -11.06
N THR A 79 -9.21 -6.68 -10.94
CA THR A 79 -9.86 -6.32 -9.69
C THR A 79 -10.84 -7.42 -9.25
N ARG A 80 -11.68 -7.94 -10.16
CA ARG A 80 -12.59 -9.07 -9.85
C ARG A 80 -11.81 -10.31 -9.44
N GLU A 81 -10.71 -10.60 -10.12
CA GLU A 81 -9.83 -11.74 -9.79
C GLU A 81 -9.17 -11.60 -8.42
N VAL A 82 -8.72 -10.39 -8.04
CA VAL A 82 -8.20 -10.12 -6.70
C VAL A 82 -9.23 -10.42 -5.62
N PHE A 83 -10.49 -10.00 -5.81
CA PHE A 83 -11.56 -10.34 -4.87
C PHE A 83 -11.79 -11.84 -4.82
N ARG A 84 -11.79 -12.52 -5.98
CA ARG A 84 -11.94 -13.98 -6.10
C ARG A 84 -10.86 -14.75 -5.34
N HIS A 85 -9.60 -14.39 -5.56
CA HIS A 85 -8.46 -15.00 -4.87
C HIS A 85 -8.45 -14.65 -3.39
N THR A 86 -8.76 -13.41 -3.02
CA THR A 86 -8.80 -12.99 -1.62
C THR A 86 -9.84 -13.77 -0.82
N THR A 87 -11.06 -13.94 -1.34
CA THR A 87 -12.11 -14.70 -0.63
C THR A 87 -11.78 -16.19 -0.57
N ALA A 88 -11.20 -16.76 -1.63
CA ALA A 88 -10.71 -18.14 -1.64
C ALA A 88 -9.58 -18.38 -0.62
N ASN A 89 -8.58 -17.50 -0.59
CA ASN A 89 -7.46 -17.58 0.35
C ASN A 89 -7.91 -17.32 1.79
N PHE A 90 -8.87 -16.41 2.02
CA PHE A 90 -9.42 -16.17 3.36
C PHE A 90 -10.20 -17.39 3.88
N LEU A 91 -11.05 -18.00 3.05
CA LEU A 91 -11.82 -19.19 3.46
C LEU A 91 -10.91 -20.39 3.73
N THR A 92 -9.88 -20.60 2.91
CA THR A 92 -8.88 -21.66 3.16
C THR A 92 -8.03 -21.37 4.40
N ALA A 93 -7.68 -20.11 4.67
CA ALA A 93 -6.96 -19.69 5.87
C ALA A 93 -7.73 -19.98 7.18
N LEU A 94 -9.07 -19.99 7.16
CA LEU A 94 -9.88 -20.39 8.32
C LEU A 94 -9.68 -21.86 8.72
N LYS A 95 -9.20 -22.73 7.81
CA LYS A 95 -8.79 -24.10 8.13
C LYS A 95 -7.44 -24.16 8.87
N GLY A 96 -6.65 -23.10 8.75
CA GLY A 96 -5.21 -23.04 9.01
C GLY A 96 -4.77 -23.52 10.40
N GLY A 97 -5.56 -23.30 11.45
CA GLY A 97 -5.14 -23.68 12.81
C GLY A 97 -5.15 -25.19 13.12
N ARG A 98 -5.73 -26.02 12.23
CA ARG A 98 -5.90 -27.47 12.44
C ARG A 98 -5.24 -28.32 11.34
N LEU A 99 -4.43 -27.73 10.48
CA LEU A 99 -3.77 -28.49 9.42
C LEU A 99 -2.69 -29.39 10.03
N SER A 100 -2.69 -30.67 9.66
CA SER A 100 -1.55 -31.55 9.92
C SER A 100 -0.36 -31.10 9.06
N SER A 101 0.86 -31.40 9.50
CA SER A 101 2.07 -31.11 8.72
C SER A 101 2.01 -31.76 7.32
N SER A 102 1.42 -32.95 7.20
CA SER A 102 1.21 -33.63 5.90
C SER A 102 0.29 -32.85 4.96
N LEU A 103 -0.81 -32.28 5.48
CA LEU A 103 -1.73 -31.49 4.67
C LEU A 103 -1.08 -30.18 4.24
N VAL A 104 -0.32 -29.54 5.14
CA VAL A 104 0.47 -28.33 4.84
C VAL A 104 1.47 -28.62 3.72
N GLN A 105 2.29 -29.67 3.87
CA GLN A 105 3.29 -30.07 2.88
C GLN A 105 2.65 -30.41 1.52
N SER A 106 1.52 -31.13 1.51
CA SER A 106 0.84 -31.46 0.25
C SER A 106 0.30 -30.23 -0.48
N ALA A 107 0.00 -29.14 0.23
CA ALA A 107 -0.61 -27.94 -0.33
C ALA A 107 0.43 -26.91 -0.83
N ILE A 108 1.68 -27.04 -0.41
CA ILE A 108 2.77 -26.10 -0.74
C ILE A 108 3.74 -26.76 -1.70
N ILE A 109 4.04 -26.08 -2.79
CA ILE A 109 5.08 -26.46 -3.76
C ILE A 109 6.24 -25.47 -3.57
N PRO A 110 7.37 -25.88 -2.98
CA PRO A 110 8.52 -25.00 -2.83
C PRO A 110 9.19 -24.77 -4.19
N ASN A 111 9.60 -23.53 -4.44
CA ASN A 111 10.37 -23.15 -5.62
C ASN A 111 11.55 -22.26 -5.17
N ARG A 112 12.75 -22.51 -5.71
CA ARG A 112 13.99 -21.83 -5.33
C ARG A 112 14.31 -21.88 -3.82
N LEU A 113 13.97 -22.99 -3.15
CA LEU A 113 14.23 -23.19 -1.71
C LEU A 113 15.73 -23.09 -1.36
N ASP A 114 16.60 -23.40 -2.33
CA ASP A 114 18.06 -23.28 -2.24
C ASP A 114 18.52 -21.89 -1.78
N ILE A 115 17.78 -20.82 -2.14
CA ILE A 115 18.07 -19.45 -1.70
C ILE A 115 17.96 -19.33 -0.17
N LEU A 116 16.89 -19.87 0.40
CA LEU A 116 16.68 -19.84 1.85
C LEU A 116 17.68 -20.77 2.55
N GLU A 117 17.94 -21.95 2.02
CA GLU A 117 18.91 -22.90 2.58
C GLU A 117 20.30 -22.28 2.66
N ARG A 118 20.81 -21.69 1.56
CA ARG A 118 22.08 -20.94 1.56
C ARG A 118 22.09 -19.79 2.56
N ALA A 119 20.97 -19.09 2.72
CA ALA A 119 20.87 -18.00 3.70
C ALA A 119 20.95 -18.52 5.15
N VAL A 120 20.32 -19.67 5.44
CA VAL A 120 20.38 -20.33 6.75
C VAL A 120 21.79 -20.84 7.05
N GLU A 121 22.49 -21.41 6.06
CA GLU A 121 23.86 -21.94 6.20
C GLU A 121 24.88 -20.87 6.60
N LYS A 122 24.65 -19.59 6.26
CA LYS A 122 25.47 -18.46 6.74
C LYS A 122 25.49 -18.32 8.26
N GLY A 123 24.55 -18.94 8.98
CA GLY A 123 24.57 -19.03 10.43
C GLY A 123 24.32 -17.71 11.17
N LYS A 124 23.76 -16.70 10.50
CA LYS A 124 23.42 -15.37 11.07
C LYS A 124 21.91 -15.19 11.34
N GLY A 125 21.12 -16.25 11.16
CA GLY A 125 19.65 -16.16 11.06
C GLY A 125 19.21 -15.63 9.70
N VAL A 126 17.91 -15.48 9.47
CA VAL A 126 17.36 -14.98 8.20
C VAL A 126 16.18 -14.04 8.47
N ILE A 127 16.10 -12.97 7.69
CA ILE A 127 14.93 -12.09 7.66
C ILE A 127 14.14 -12.43 6.40
N LEU A 128 12.99 -13.09 6.56
CA LEU A 128 12.09 -13.40 5.46
C LEU A 128 11.07 -12.27 5.28
N VAL A 129 11.05 -11.64 4.11
CA VAL A 129 10.10 -10.56 3.79
C VAL A 129 9.08 -11.03 2.77
N SER A 130 7.80 -10.80 3.07
CA SER A 130 6.67 -11.18 2.21
C SER A 130 5.76 -9.98 1.99
N PRO A 131 5.12 -9.85 0.81
CA PRO A 131 3.87 -9.11 0.72
C PRO A 131 2.73 -9.93 1.35
N HIS A 132 1.58 -9.31 1.61
CA HIS A 132 0.36 -10.02 1.96
C HIS A 132 -0.20 -10.70 0.70
N MET A 133 0.27 -11.90 0.36
CA MET A 133 -0.20 -12.64 -0.81
C MET A 133 -0.47 -14.12 -0.53
N GLY A 134 -1.38 -14.71 -1.31
CA GLY A 134 -1.74 -16.12 -1.21
C GLY A 134 -2.40 -16.47 0.12
N ASN A 135 -2.25 -17.72 0.55
CA ASN A 135 -2.70 -18.16 1.86
C ASN A 135 -1.59 -17.94 2.92
N PHE A 136 -1.54 -16.72 3.44
CA PHE A 136 -0.54 -16.34 4.45
C PHE A 136 -0.57 -17.19 5.73
N GLU A 137 -1.73 -17.72 6.14
CA GLU A 137 -1.79 -18.62 7.30
C GLU A 137 -1.09 -19.96 7.02
N LEU A 138 -1.23 -20.47 5.80
CA LEU A 138 -0.53 -21.67 5.36
C LEU A 138 0.97 -21.39 5.21
N LEU A 139 1.35 -20.23 4.67
CA LEU A 139 2.75 -19.80 4.54
C LEU A 139 3.48 -19.80 5.89
N THR A 140 2.85 -19.24 6.93
CA THR A 140 3.46 -19.16 8.27
C THR A 140 3.71 -20.53 8.90
N GLN A 141 2.98 -21.57 8.48
CA GLN A 141 3.13 -22.93 8.98
C GLN A 141 4.05 -23.78 8.10
N GLY A 142 4.14 -23.46 6.80
CA GLY A 142 4.87 -24.24 5.81
C GLY A 142 6.31 -24.54 6.20
N LEU A 143 7.08 -23.51 6.59
CA LEU A 143 8.48 -23.68 6.95
C LEU A 143 8.67 -24.57 8.19
N GLY A 144 7.89 -24.35 9.26
CA GLY A 144 7.98 -25.16 10.47
C GLY A 144 7.50 -26.60 10.26
N ALA A 145 6.54 -26.82 9.35
CA ALA A 145 6.03 -28.13 8.99
C ALA A 145 6.98 -28.94 8.10
N SER A 146 7.68 -28.28 7.16
CA SER A 146 8.61 -28.94 6.23
C SER A 146 10.03 -29.04 6.78
N HIS A 147 10.44 -28.11 7.65
CA HIS A 147 11.78 -28.06 8.23
C HIS A 147 11.70 -27.90 9.76
N PRO A 148 11.39 -28.97 10.51
CA PRO A 148 11.17 -28.90 11.96
C PRO A 148 12.41 -28.47 12.75
N ASN A 149 13.60 -28.55 12.17
CA ASN A 149 14.85 -28.09 12.77
C ASN A 149 15.05 -26.57 12.67
N TRP A 150 14.27 -25.88 11.84
CA TRP A 150 14.36 -24.43 11.69
C TRP A 150 13.52 -23.72 12.75
N LYS A 151 14.16 -22.80 13.47
CA LYS A 151 13.47 -21.92 14.42
C LYS A 151 12.81 -20.79 13.65
N VAL A 152 11.48 -20.87 13.48
CA VAL A 152 10.70 -19.86 12.75
C VAL A 152 9.95 -18.95 13.70
N ALA A 153 9.93 -17.66 13.41
CA ALA A 153 9.09 -16.70 14.10
C ALA A 153 8.42 -15.73 13.12
N ALA A 154 7.32 -15.11 13.54
CA ALA A 154 6.65 -14.04 12.79
C ALA A 154 6.25 -12.88 13.70
N ILE A 155 6.23 -11.68 13.12
CA ILE A 155 5.68 -10.49 13.79
C ILE A 155 4.16 -10.44 13.54
N TYR A 156 3.37 -10.19 14.58
CA TYR A 156 1.92 -10.08 14.44
C TYR A 156 1.33 -8.92 15.23
N ARG A 157 0.11 -8.52 14.82
CA ARG A 157 -0.75 -7.63 15.59
C ARG A 157 -1.71 -8.47 16.43
N PRO A 158 -1.68 -8.34 17.77
CA PRO A 158 -2.71 -8.94 18.62
C PRO A 158 -4.12 -8.56 18.20
N LEU A 159 -5.03 -9.55 18.20
CA LEU A 159 -6.44 -9.31 17.93
C LEU A 159 -7.08 -8.56 19.10
N ASN A 160 -8.05 -7.68 18.80
CA ASN A 160 -8.75 -6.93 19.85
C ASN A 160 -9.61 -7.85 20.75
N ASN A 161 -10.08 -8.98 20.21
CA ASN A 161 -10.91 -9.93 20.93
C ASN A 161 -10.04 -10.84 21.81
N ILE A 162 -10.21 -10.70 23.13
CA ILE A 162 -9.41 -11.39 24.17
C ILE A 162 -9.57 -12.92 24.18
N HIS A 163 -10.60 -13.46 23.53
CA HIS A 163 -10.81 -14.91 23.43
C HIS A 163 -10.19 -15.46 22.14
N LEU A 164 -10.26 -14.70 21.04
CA LEU A 164 -9.70 -15.10 19.76
C LEU A 164 -8.17 -14.97 19.70
N ASP A 165 -7.59 -13.92 20.28
CA ASP A 165 -6.12 -13.72 20.24
C ASP A 165 -5.34 -14.92 20.81
N PRO A 166 -5.65 -15.42 22.02
CA PRO A 166 -4.94 -16.58 22.57
C PRO A 166 -5.15 -17.86 21.75
N LEU A 167 -6.36 -18.05 21.20
CA LEU A 167 -6.67 -19.20 20.34
C LEU A 167 -5.81 -19.19 19.08
N ILE A 168 -5.81 -18.10 18.33
CA ILE A 168 -5.03 -17.97 17.09
C ILE A 168 -3.53 -18.11 17.36
N ARG A 169 -3.03 -17.52 18.45
CA ARG A 169 -1.63 -17.68 18.86
C ARG A 169 -1.29 -19.14 19.15
N LYS A 170 -2.12 -19.84 19.94
CA LYS A 170 -1.91 -21.26 20.25
C LYS A 170 -1.86 -22.09 18.96
N ARG A 171 -2.80 -21.84 18.04
CA ARG A 171 -2.89 -22.55 16.75
C ARG A 171 -1.64 -22.34 15.90
N ARG A 172 -1.16 -21.10 15.79
CA ARG A 172 0.06 -20.75 15.06
C ARG A 172 1.32 -21.33 15.69
N SER A 173 1.34 -21.54 17.01
CA SER A 173 2.48 -22.17 17.70
C SER A 173 2.55 -23.70 17.57
N ASN A 174 1.54 -24.37 17.01
CA ASN A 174 1.54 -25.83 16.84
C ASN A 174 2.70 -26.36 15.97
N HIS A 175 3.22 -25.52 15.06
CA HIS A 175 4.37 -25.85 14.19
C HIS A 175 5.67 -25.20 14.67
N GLN A 176 5.84 -25.10 16.00
CA GLN A 176 7.03 -24.50 16.67
C GLN A 176 7.27 -23.02 16.31
N MET A 177 6.33 -22.36 15.65
CA MET A 177 6.46 -20.97 15.28
C MET A 177 6.25 -20.05 16.50
N LYS A 178 7.24 -19.17 16.71
CA LYS A 178 7.17 -18.12 17.74
C LYS A 178 6.49 -16.87 17.19
N MET A 179 5.63 -16.25 18.00
CA MET A 179 4.89 -15.05 17.60
C MET A 179 5.35 -13.84 18.41
N PHE A 180 5.90 -12.82 17.75
CA PHE A 180 6.30 -11.55 18.37
C PHE A 180 5.24 -10.48 18.15
N SER A 181 4.75 -9.88 19.24
CA SER A 181 3.78 -8.80 19.13
C SER A 181 4.44 -7.53 18.60
N LYS A 182 3.79 -6.87 17.63
CA LYS A 182 4.25 -5.57 17.12
C LYS A 182 4.19 -4.44 18.15
N PHE A 183 3.50 -4.66 19.28
CA PHE A 183 3.40 -3.69 20.38
C PHE A 183 4.47 -3.90 21.45
N THR A 184 5.31 -4.93 21.31
CA THR A 184 6.44 -5.20 22.21
C THR A 184 7.75 -4.73 21.60
N SER A 185 8.79 -4.58 22.43
CA SER A 185 10.13 -4.16 21.99
C SER A 185 10.69 -5.05 20.87
N TYR A 186 11.37 -4.43 19.89
CA TYR A 186 12.06 -5.10 18.80
C TYR A 186 13.31 -5.90 19.24
N GLN A 187 13.75 -5.74 20.48
CA GLN A 187 14.90 -6.46 21.04
C GLN A 187 14.73 -7.99 20.97
N ALA A 188 13.52 -8.50 21.25
CA ALA A 188 13.28 -9.94 21.26
C ALA A 188 13.31 -10.56 19.84
N PRO A 189 12.66 -9.98 18.80
CA PRO A 189 12.88 -10.37 17.41
C PRO A 189 14.35 -10.30 16.96
N ILE A 190 15.07 -9.23 17.30
CA ILE A 190 16.50 -9.08 16.94
C ILE A 190 17.34 -10.17 17.59
N LYS A 191 17.15 -10.43 18.89
CA LYS A 191 17.82 -11.53 19.59
C LYS A 191 17.51 -12.88 18.94
N PHE A 192 16.25 -13.13 18.58
CA PHE A 192 15.86 -14.38 17.92
C PHE A 192 16.60 -14.60 16.60
N VAL A 193 16.77 -13.56 15.79
CA VAL A 193 17.54 -13.62 14.53
C VAL A 193 19.03 -13.88 14.83
N ARG A 194 19.63 -13.17 15.80
CA ARG A 194 21.03 -13.43 16.23
C ARG A 194 21.24 -14.86 16.73
N ASP A 195 20.24 -15.43 17.38
CA ASP A 195 20.22 -16.84 17.82
C ASP A 195 19.90 -17.81 16.66
N LYS A 196 20.21 -17.41 15.41
CA LYS A 196 20.07 -18.17 14.15
C LYS A 196 18.64 -18.51 13.75
N GLY A 197 17.66 -17.74 14.23
CA GLY A 197 16.25 -17.90 13.85
C GLY A 197 15.90 -17.28 12.50
N ILE A 198 14.84 -17.79 11.88
CA ILE A 198 14.20 -17.24 10.68
C ILE A 198 13.02 -16.38 11.12
N LEU A 199 13.07 -15.08 10.86
CA LEU A 199 12.00 -14.15 11.21
C LEU A 199 11.23 -13.70 9.97
N GLY A 200 9.97 -14.11 9.87
CA GLY A 200 9.01 -13.64 8.88
C GLY A 200 8.44 -12.26 9.22
N VAL A 201 8.51 -11.35 8.25
CA VAL A 201 7.97 -9.99 8.34
C VAL A 201 7.14 -9.72 7.10
N ILE A 202 5.86 -9.39 7.29
CA ILE A 202 5.03 -8.88 6.19
C ILE A 202 5.21 -7.36 6.14
N ALA A 203 5.72 -6.84 5.01
CA ALA A 203 6.32 -5.51 4.93
C ALA A 203 5.78 -4.60 3.82
N ASP A 204 4.75 -5.03 3.10
CA ASP A 204 4.07 -4.31 2.00
C ASP A 204 2.99 -3.31 2.46
N GLN A 205 2.89 -3.03 3.76
CA GLN A 205 1.90 -2.08 4.30
C GLN A 205 2.47 -0.69 4.53
N ARG A 206 1.59 0.31 4.40
CA ARG A 206 1.89 1.72 4.73
C ARG A 206 2.23 1.87 6.22
N ALA A 207 3.43 2.36 6.50
CA ALA A 207 3.94 2.60 7.85
C ALA A 207 3.59 3.98 8.43
N GLY A 208 3.04 4.89 7.63
CA GLY A 208 2.59 6.22 8.09
C GLY A 208 3.76 7.15 8.40
N ARG A 209 3.67 7.93 9.48
CA ARG A 209 4.64 9.01 9.78
C ARG A 209 6.06 8.52 10.10
N SER A 210 6.19 7.29 10.59
CA SER A 210 7.46 6.71 11.04
C SER A 210 8.13 5.81 10.00
N GLY A 211 7.54 5.67 8.81
CA GLY A 211 8.12 4.86 7.74
C GLY A 211 9.21 5.59 6.97
N THR A 212 10.00 4.82 6.24
CA THR A 212 10.95 5.31 5.24
C THR A 212 10.20 5.49 3.93
N ILE A 213 10.39 6.64 3.28
CA ILE A 213 9.80 6.90 1.97
C ILE A 213 10.66 6.23 0.91
N VAL A 214 10.04 5.32 0.16
CA VAL A 214 10.69 4.54 -0.89
C VAL A 214 9.78 4.46 -2.11
N PRO A 215 10.33 4.35 -3.33
CA PRO A 215 9.53 3.92 -4.49
C PRO A 215 8.96 2.53 -4.22
N PHE A 216 7.66 2.37 -4.49
CA PHE A 216 6.99 1.08 -4.56
C PHE A 216 6.04 1.11 -5.75
N PHE A 217 6.29 0.25 -6.76
CA PHE A 217 5.68 0.29 -8.09
C PHE A 217 5.74 1.68 -8.72
N GLY A 218 6.93 2.28 -8.70
CA GLY A 218 7.16 3.60 -9.29
C GLY A 218 6.50 4.78 -8.55
N ARG A 219 5.74 4.56 -7.46
CA ARG A 219 5.10 5.63 -6.68
C ARG A 219 5.63 5.67 -5.25
N LEU A 220 5.84 6.86 -4.69
CA LEU A 220 6.39 6.97 -3.34
C LEU A 220 5.40 6.48 -2.28
N MET A 221 5.90 5.61 -1.40
CA MET A 221 5.15 5.03 -0.29
C MET A 221 5.97 5.12 0.99
N SER A 222 5.31 5.36 2.12
CA SER A 222 5.92 5.21 3.43
C SER A 222 5.91 3.74 3.85
N MET A 223 7.06 3.08 3.76
CA MET A 223 7.25 1.65 4.07
C MET A 223 7.94 1.47 5.42
N SER A 224 7.69 0.33 6.06
CA SER A 224 8.32 -0.01 7.34
C SER A 224 9.83 -0.22 7.16
N PRO A 225 10.70 0.48 7.93
CA PRO A 225 12.15 0.23 7.90
C PRO A 225 12.55 -1.05 8.62
N LEU A 226 11.61 -1.76 9.24
CA LEU A 226 11.91 -2.84 10.18
C LEU A 226 12.82 -3.95 9.62
N PRO A 227 12.62 -4.48 8.39
CA PRO A 227 13.52 -5.51 7.86
C PRO A 227 14.95 -5.02 7.70
N ALA A 228 15.15 -3.84 7.08
CA ALA A 228 16.46 -3.21 6.91
C ALA A 228 17.11 -2.89 8.26
N PHE A 229 16.32 -2.41 9.22
CA PHE A 229 16.78 -2.15 10.59
C PHE A 229 17.29 -3.42 11.27
N ILE A 230 16.56 -4.54 11.18
CA ILE A 230 17.01 -5.80 11.76
C ILE A 230 18.28 -6.29 11.05
N HIS A 231 18.33 -6.22 9.71
CA HIS A 231 19.50 -6.59 8.92
C HIS A 231 20.75 -5.85 9.40
N LYS A 232 20.68 -4.52 9.53
CA LYS A 232 21.76 -3.67 10.04
C LYS A 232 22.28 -4.09 11.42
N HIS A 233 21.40 -4.53 12.31
CA HIS A 233 21.74 -4.87 13.69
C HIS A 233 22.19 -6.32 13.89
N THR A 234 21.88 -7.22 12.95
CA THR A 234 22.19 -8.65 13.08
C THR A 234 23.18 -9.16 12.04
N GLY A 235 23.33 -8.45 10.91
CA GLY A 235 24.03 -8.93 9.73
C GLY A 235 23.34 -10.13 9.04
N ALA A 236 22.09 -10.42 9.41
CA ALA A 236 21.34 -11.54 8.84
C ALA A 236 20.96 -11.26 7.38
N PRO A 237 21.12 -12.22 6.45
CA PRO A 237 20.62 -12.10 5.09
C PRO A 237 19.11 -11.84 5.07
N VAL A 238 18.67 -11.03 4.12
CA VAL A 238 17.27 -10.85 3.78
C VAL A 238 16.92 -11.75 2.59
N VAL A 239 15.78 -12.44 2.67
CA VAL A 239 15.25 -13.27 1.59
C VAL A 239 13.79 -12.90 1.37
N GLY A 240 13.41 -12.67 0.11
CA GLY A 240 12.03 -12.41 -0.28
C GLY A 240 11.27 -13.73 -0.41
N ILE A 241 9.97 -13.72 -0.11
CA ILE A 241 9.10 -14.88 -0.30
C ILE A 241 7.78 -14.44 -0.94
N SER A 242 7.32 -15.19 -1.93
CA SER A 242 6.04 -15.00 -2.59
C SER A 242 5.23 -16.28 -2.54
N MET A 243 3.90 -16.17 -2.46
CA MET A 243 2.99 -17.31 -2.47
C MET A 243 1.87 -17.09 -3.49
N ARG A 244 1.94 -17.82 -4.62
CA ARG A 244 0.92 -17.73 -5.67
C ARG A 244 0.06 -18.98 -5.72
N THR A 245 -1.22 -18.83 -6.05
CA THR A 245 -2.13 -19.95 -6.27
C THR A 245 -1.83 -20.56 -7.64
N VAL A 246 -1.48 -21.85 -7.69
CA VAL A 246 -1.22 -22.56 -8.97
C VAL A 246 -2.41 -23.42 -9.41
N SER A 247 -3.19 -23.90 -8.45
CA SER A 247 -4.48 -24.54 -8.67
C SER A 247 -5.31 -24.45 -7.38
N PRO A 248 -6.63 -24.67 -7.42
CA PRO A 248 -7.45 -24.56 -6.23
C PRO A 248 -6.92 -25.42 -5.07
N GLY A 249 -6.59 -24.78 -3.95
CA GLY A 249 -6.03 -25.46 -2.77
C GLY A 249 -4.54 -25.85 -2.87
N LYS A 250 -3.81 -25.40 -3.89
CA LYS A 250 -2.36 -25.59 -4.06
C LYS A 250 -1.67 -24.24 -4.30
N TRP A 251 -0.55 -24.03 -3.63
CA TRP A 251 0.22 -22.80 -3.73
C TRP A 251 1.68 -23.10 -4.00
N GLU A 252 2.29 -22.34 -4.91
CA GLU A 252 3.74 -22.31 -5.06
C GLU A 252 4.32 -21.23 -4.15
N VAL A 253 5.34 -21.60 -3.38
CA VAL A 253 6.10 -20.69 -2.53
C VAL A 253 7.48 -20.52 -3.13
N MET A 254 7.77 -19.33 -3.63
CA MET A 254 9.05 -18.99 -4.28
C MET A 254 9.86 -18.05 -3.41
N PHE A 255 11.17 -18.32 -3.32
CA PHE A 255 12.14 -17.47 -2.62
C PHE A 255 12.91 -16.58 -3.58
N HIS A 256 13.31 -15.39 -3.11
CA HIS A 256 13.93 -14.34 -3.92
C HIS A 256 15.15 -13.75 -3.21
N GLU A 257 16.21 -13.49 -3.96
CA GLU A 257 17.37 -12.75 -3.47
C GLU A 257 17.16 -11.24 -3.66
N PRO A 258 17.56 -10.39 -2.69
CA PRO A 258 17.59 -8.95 -2.88
C PRO A 258 18.64 -8.57 -3.92
N GLU A 259 18.32 -7.62 -4.79
CA GLU A 259 19.27 -7.04 -5.72
C GLU A 259 20.05 -5.94 -5.01
N THR A 260 21.36 -6.12 -4.84
CA THR A 260 22.27 -5.17 -4.17
C THR A 260 23.60 -5.15 -4.88
N ARG A 261 24.33 -4.02 -4.83
CA ARG A 261 25.71 -3.96 -5.30
C ARG A 261 26.66 -4.53 -4.24
N GLU A 262 27.84 -4.96 -4.67
CA GLU A 262 28.86 -5.42 -3.74
C GLU A 262 29.25 -4.30 -2.76
N GLY A 263 29.25 -4.62 -1.46
CA GLY A 263 29.51 -3.66 -0.38
C GLY A 263 28.34 -2.75 -0.01
N GLU A 264 27.20 -2.83 -0.70
CA GLU A 264 26.00 -2.03 -0.40
C GLU A 264 25.20 -2.63 0.76
N GLU A 265 24.81 -1.78 1.72
CA GLU A 265 23.96 -2.20 2.85
C GLU A 265 22.49 -2.28 2.42
N ILE A 266 21.77 -3.34 2.82
CA ILE A 266 20.35 -3.50 2.48
C ILE A 266 19.51 -2.42 3.18
N SER A 267 19.11 -1.41 2.40
CA SER A 267 18.18 -0.35 2.79
C SER A 267 16.71 -0.73 2.60
N THR A 268 15.78 0.10 3.10
CA THR A 268 14.33 -0.10 2.88
C THR A 268 13.95 -0.08 1.38
N ALA A 269 14.69 0.64 0.54
CA ALA A 269 14.43 0.67 -0.90
C ALA A 269 14.72 -0.69 -1.55
N HIS A 270 15.78 -1.38 -1.13
CA HIS A 270 16.06 -2.75 -1.55
C HIS A 270 14.96 -3.72 -1.12
N ILE A 271 14.42 -3.55 0.10
CA ILE A 271 13.27 -4.33 0.56
C ILE A 271 12.03 -4.06 -0.30
N ALA A 272 11.77 -2.81 -0.67
CA ALA A 272 10.65 -2.44 -1.53
C ALA A 272 10.76 -3.11 -2.91
N ALA A 273 11.92 -3.03 -3.56
CA ALA A 273 12.17 -3.69 -4.85
C ALA A 273 12.04 -5.23 -4.76
N LEU A 274 12.51 -5.83 -3.66
CA LEU A 274 12.34 -7.26 -3.40
C LEU A 274 10.86 -7.65 -3.23
N LEU A 275 10.07 -6.81 -2.55
CA LEU A 275 8.62 -7.00 -2.42
C LEU A 275 7.90 -6.81 -3.76
N GLU A 276 8.32 -5.88 -4.62
CA GLU A 276 7.78 -5.75 -5.98
C GLU A 276 8.00 -7.04 -6.77
N LYS A 277 9.22 -7.58 -6.76
CA LYS A 277 9.56 -8.85 -7.42
C LYS A 277 8.71 -10.02 -6.92
N ALA A 278 8.47 -10.08 -5.62
CA ALA A 278 7.60 -11.09 -5.00
C ALA A 278 6.12 -10.91 -5.41
N THR A 279 5.61 -9.68 -5.34
CA THR A 279 4.23 -9.33 -5.72
C THR A 279 3.96 -9.60 -7.20
N SER A 280 4.93 -9.34 -8.08
CA SER A 280 4.84 -9.59 -9.52
C SER A 280 4.75 -11.07 -9.89
N GLN A 281 5.01 -12.01 -8.97
CA GLN A 281 4.76 -13.44 -9.21
C GLN A 281 3.27 -13.76 -9.36
N SER A 282 2.39 -12.98 -8.76
CA SER A 282 0.94 -13.05 -8.97
C SER A 282 0.25 -11.82 -8.39
N ILE A 283 -0.08 -10.86 -9.26
CA ILE A 283 -0.81 -9.65 -8.88
C ILE A 283 -2.20 -9.98 -8.29
N VAL A 284 -2.84 -11.08 -8.73
CA VAL A 284 -4.19 -11.44 -8.25
C VAL A 284 -4.20 -12.10 -6.87
N ASP A 285 -3.08 -12.69 -6.43
CA ASP A 285 -2.98 -13.32 -5.11
C ASP A 285 -2.67 -12.33 -3.99
N VAL A 286 -2.35 -11.07 -4.31
CA VAL A 286 -1.97 -10.04 -3.35
C VAL A 286 -3.22 -9.40 -2.73
N PHE A 287 -3.16 -9.13 -1.43
CA PHE A 287 -4.25 -8.53 -0.66
C PHE A 287 -4.30 -7.01 -0.84
N TRP A 288 -4.74 -6.56 -2.01
CA TRP A 288 -4.83 -5.14 -2.40
C TRP A 288 -5.91 -4.32 -1.68
N MET A 289 -6.53 -4.84 -0.62
CA MET A 289 -7.58 -4.11 0.13
C MET A 289 -7.00 -3.04 1.08
N HIS A 290 -5.69 -3.02 1.26
CA HIS A 290 -4.98 -1.96 1.97
C HIS A 290 -4.78 -0.75 1.06
N ASP A 291 -5.07 0.44 1.57
CA ASP A 291 -4.89 1.68 0.83
C ASP A 291 -3.42 2.13 0.93
N LEU A 292 -2.58 1.58 0.04
CA LEU A 292 -1.11 1.67 0.11
C LEU A 292 -0.63 3.11 -0.13
N TRP A 293 -1.21 3.77 -1.13
CA TRP A 293 -0.89 5.14 -1.53
C TRP A 293 -1.98 6.15 -1.16
N ARG A 294 -2.61 5.94 0.00
CA ARG A 294 -3.68 6.79 0.53
C ARG A 294 -3.29 8.26 0.55
N LEU A 295 -4.08 9.09 -0.12
CA LEU A 295 -4.00 10.55 -0.03
C LEU A 295 -4.62 11.05 1.29
N ASP A 296 -3.99 12.07 1.90
CA ASP A 296 -4.62 12.81 3.00
C ASP A 296 -5.74 13.71 2.45
N ARG A 297 -6.86 13.83 3.16
CA ARG A 297 -8.02 14.62 2.68
C ARG A 297 -7.84 16.13 2.89
N ARG A 298 -6.92 16.54 3.75
CA ARG A 298 -6.58 17.94 4.00
C ARG A 298 -5.32 18.32 3.21
N ARG A 299 -4.32 17.43 3.23
CA ARG A 299 -3.02 17.65 2.60
C ARG A 299 -2.72 16.59 1.55
N PRO A 300 -3.49 16.54 0.44
CA PRO A 300 -3.45 15.44 -0.51
C PRO A 300 -2.09 15.20 -1.16
N LEU A 301 -1.23 16.23 -1.21
CA LEU A 301 0.10 16.10 -1.81
C LEU A 301 1.15 15.71 -0.76
N GLU A 302 0.87 15.84 0.55
CA GLU A 302 1.76 15.42 1.63
C GLU A 302 1.85 13.89 1.70
N ILE A 303 3.07 13.36 1.74
CA ILE A 303 3.28 11.97 2.16
C ILE A 303 3.19 11.95 3.68
N SER A 304 2.08 11.44 4.21
CA SER A 304 1.75 11.36 5.65
C SER A 304 2.93 11.41 6.62
N GLY A 305 3.14 12.58 7.24
CA GLY A 305 4.15 12.77 8.28
C GLY A 305 5.52 13.20 7.78
N LYS A 306 5.66 13.43 6.48
CA LYS A 306 6.86 13.98 5.85
C LYS A 306 6.47 15.28 5.14
N LYS A 307 7.03 16.38 5.65
CA LYS A 307 6.92 17.72 5.08
C LYS A 307 8.17 18.01 4.26
N GLY A 308 8.06 18.90 3.28
CA GLY A 308 9.20 19.32 2.48
C GLY A 308 9.26 18.66 1.10
N PRO A 309 10.14 19.14 0.22
CA PRO A 309 10.40 18.52 -1.05
C PRO A 309 11.11 17.17 -0.91
N PHE A 310 10.72 16.20 -1.74
CA PHE A 310 11.31 14.85 -1.79
C PHE A 310 12.37 14.78 -2.92
N ARG A 311 13.59 14.31 -2.63
CA ARG A 311 14.66 14.10 -3.63
C ARG A 311 15.22 12.68 -3.57
N LEU A 312 14.97 11.86 -4.58
CA LEU A 312 15.58 10.54 -4.65
C LEU A 312 17.12 10.63 -4.73
N SER A 313 17.80 9.80 -3.93
CA SER A 313 19.26 9.65 -3.94
C SER A 313 19.75 9.15 -5.31
N GLN A 314 21.07 9.14 -5.50
CA GLN A 314 21.83 8.83 -6.72
C GLN A 314 21.51 7.51 -7.47
N HIS A 315 20.55 6.71 -7.01
CA HIS A 315 19.92 5.62 -7.78
C HIS A 315 18.76 6.13 -8.68
N GLN A 316 18.89 7.35 -9.22
CA GLN A 316 17.90 8.13 -9.98
C GLN A 316 17.43 7.51 -11.30
N LYS A 317 17.98 6.36 -11.71
CA LYS A 317 17.71 5.80 -13.05
C LYS A 317 16.37 5.08 -13.16
N THR A 318 15.67 4.85 -12.05
CA THR A 318 14.34 4.23 -12.10
C THR A 318 13.29 5.32 -12.34
N PRO A 319 12.63 5.35 -13.51
CA PRO A 319 11.54 6.28 -13.74
C PRO A 319 10.44 6.02 -12.71
N LEU A 320 10.04 7.05 -11.99
CA LEU A 320 8.83 7.00 -11.18
C LEU A 320 7.62 6.94 -12.11
N TRP A 321 6.59 6.20 -11.73
CA TRP A 321 5.31 6.17 -12.41
C TRP A 321 4.45 7.29 -11.82
N PRO A 322 4.31 8.42 -12.51
CA PRO A 322 3.64 9.55 -11.91
C PRO A 322 2.16 9.25 -11.73
N PHE A 323 1.60 9.52 -10.54
CA PHE A 323 0.16 9.71 -10.47
C PHE A 323 -0.18 11.09 -11.04
N SER A 324 -1.27 11.20 -11.81
CA SER A 324 -1.65 12.47 -12.44
C SER A 324 -2.35 13.40 -11.45
N VAL A 325 -2.05 14.69 -11.51
CA VAL A 325 -2.82 15.75 -10.84
C VAL A 325 -3.32 16.69 -11.92
N LEU A 326 -4.63 16.93 -11.96
CA LEU A 326 -5.23 17.89 -12.88
C LEU A 326 -5.33 19.26 -12.22
N ILE A 327 -4.88 20.30 -12.92
CA ILE A 327 -4.91 21.67 -12.41
C ILE A 327 -5.67 22.55 -13.40
N ARG A 328 -6.77 23.15 -12.96
CA ARG A 328 -7.48 24.18 -13.71
C ARG A 328 -6.75 25.50 -13.57
N LEU A 329 -6.23 26.00 -14.68
CA LEU A 329 -5.51 27.26 -14.81
C LEU A 329 -6.46 28.47 -14.88
N PRO A 330 -5.99 29.72 -14.73
CA PRO A 330 -6.78 30.90 -15.10
C PRO A 330 -6.83 31.06 -16.62
N ASP A 331 -7.84 31.77 -17.14
CA ASP A 331 -8.05 31.90 -18.59
C ASP A 331 -7.13 32.95 -19.24
N ASN A 332 -6.53 33.83 -18.45
CA ASN A 332 -5.68 34.94 -18.88
C ASN A 332 -4.18 34.61 -18.75
N PRO A 333 -3.36 34.79 -19.81
CA PRO A 333 -1.90 34.68 -19.75
C PRO A 333 -1.22 35.40 -18.58
N SER A 334 -1.64 36.64 -18.30
CA SER A 334 -1.07 37.44 -17.22
C SER A 334 -1.33 36.84 -15.84
N GLU A 335 -2.48 36.20 -15.66
CA GLU A 335 -2.83 35.50 -14.41
C GLU A 335 -2.16 34.13 -14.33
N LEU A 336 -2.01 33.43 -15.46
CA LEU A 336 -1.27 32.17 -15.52
C LEU A 336 0.16 32.35 -15.01
N ARG A 337 0.84 33.43 -15.41
CA ARG A 337 2.19 33.73 -14.91
C ARG A 337 2.28 33.84 -13.39
N LYS A 338 1.20 34.25 -12.72
CA LYS A 338 1.13 34.34 -11.25
C LYS A 338 1.01 32.97 -10.57
N THR A 339 0.56 31.94 -11.29
CA THR A 339 0.44 30.58 -10.74
C THR A 339 1.71 29.73 -10.95
N LEU A 340 2.59 30.13 -11.87
CA LEU A 340 3.81 29.37 -12.22
C LEU A 340 4.71 29.04 -11.01
N PRO A 341 5.02 29.98 -10.08
CA PRO A 341 5.86 29.66 -8.93
C PRO A 341 5.28 28.54 -8.05
N ALA A 342 3.95 28.53 -7.86
CA ALA A 342 3.29 27.49 -7.11
C ALA A 342 3.32 26.13 -7.83
N LEU A 343 3.13 26.12 -9.16
CA LEU A 343 3.27 24.90 -9.97
C LEU A 343 4.69 24.32 -9.90
N GLU A 344 5.71 25.18 -9.95
CA GLU A 344 7.12 24.81 -9.77
C GLU A 344 7.38 24.21 -8.40
N ALA A 345 6.92 24.88 -7.33
CA ALA A 345 7.07 24.40 -5.96
C ALA A 345 6.38 23.05 -5.74
N MET A 346 5.19 22.85 -6.34
CA MET A 346 4.50 21.56 -6.31
C MET A 346 5.32 20.48 -7.02
N LYS A 347 5.79 20.73 -8.25
CA LYS A 347 6.59 19.77 -9.02
C LYS A 347 7.91 19.42 -8.34
N ALA A 348 8.59 20.41 -7.77
CA ALA A 348 9.80 20.23 -7.00
C ALA A 348 9.55 19.47 -5.69
N SER A 349 8.37 19.66 -5.09
CA SER A 349 8.00 18.97 -3.86
C SER A 349 7.82 17.48 -4.07
N ARG A 350 7.19 17.04 -5.17
CA ARG A 350 6.91 15.62 -5.42
C ARG A 350 7.39 15.22 -6.82
N PRO A 351 8.51 14.47 -6.93
CA PRO A 351 9.01 14.04 -8.24
C PRO A 351 8.15 12.94 -8.89
N ASP A 352 7.30 12.26 -8.11
CA ASP A 352 6.48 11.10 -8.51
C ASP A 352 5.04 11.46 -8.91
N PHE A 353 4.77 12.68 -9.39
CA PHE A 353 3.48 13.03 -9.98
C PHE A 353 3.63 13.81 -11.29
N ALA A 354 2.61 13.68 -12.15
CA ALA A 354 2.51 14.32 -13.45
C ALA A 354 1.52 15.48 -13.36
N LEU A 355 1.94 16.66 -13.83
CA LEU A 355 1.11 17.84 -13.89
C LEU A 355 0.31 17.84 -15.20
N HIS A 356 -1.00 17.65 -15.09
CA HIS A 356 -1.94 17.82 -16.18
C HIS A 356 -2.57 19.20 -16.03
N LEU A 357 -2.38 20.07 -17.00
CA LEU A 357 -2.96 21.41 -16.97
C LEU A 357 -4.24 21.43 -17.80
N LEU A 358 -5.29 22.04 -17.26
CA LEU A 358 -6.57 22.27 -17.92
C LEU A 358 -6.77 23.78 -18.09
N GLY A 359 -6.99 24.23 -19.32
CA GLY A 359 -7.26 25.64 -19.61
C GLY A 359 -7.82 25.84 -21.01
N ARG A 360 -8.07 27.10 -21.38
CA ARG A 360 -8.45 27.48 -22.75
C ARG A 360 -7.35 27.15 -23.73
N GLU A 361 -7.69 26.72 -24.93
CA GLU A 361 -6.72 26.37 -25.98
C GLU A 361 -5.67 27.46 -26.23
N ARG A 362 -6.06 28.74 -26.14
CA ARG A 362 -5.15 29.88 -26.29
C ARG A 362 -3.94 29.89 -25.34
N LEU A 363 -4.02 29.17 -24.21
CA LEU A 363 -2.95 29.08 -23.21
C LEU A 363 -1.95 27.96 -23.48
N ARG A 364 -2.22 27.05 -24.42
CA ARG A 364 -1.39 25.87 -24.69
C ARG A 364 0.07 26.24 -24.95
N HIS A 365 0.30 27.30 -25.74
CA HIS A 365 1.65 27.75 -26.06
C HIS A 365 2.41 28.20 -24.80
N GLU A 366 1.80 29.04 -23.97
CA GLU A 366 2.42 29.55 -22.74
C GLU A 366 2.67 28.42 -21.72
N ALA A 367 1.70 27.52 -21.57
CA ALA A 367 1.86 26.32 -20.74
C ALA A 367 3.01 25.43 -21.22
N LYS A 368 3.18 25.25 -22.54
CA LYS A 368 4.27 24.46 -23.12
C LYS A 368 5.64 25.14 -22.89
N VAL A 369 5.72 26.46 -23.03
CA VAL A 369 6.95 27.23 -22.81
C VAL A 369 7.43 27.14 -21.36
N SER A 370 6.52 27.02 -20.38
CA SER A 370 6.91 26.84 -18.97
C SER A 370 7.71 25.56 -18.70
N GLY A 371 7.57 24.52 -19.53
CA GLY A 371 8.21 23.22 -19.32
C GLY A 371 7.68 22.40 -18.13
N LEU A 372 6.67 22.90 -17.41
CA LEU A 372 6.13 22.25 -16.19
C LEU A 372 5.09 21.17 -16.49
N ALA A 373 4.34 21.35 -17.57
CA ALA A 373 3.21 20.48 -17.92
C ALA A 373 3.69 19.14 -18.46
N HIS A 374 3.22 18.05 -17.86
CA HIS A 374 3.32 16.73 -18.49
C HIS A 374 2.36 16.65 -19.69
N ALA A 375 1.15 17.18 -19.53
CA ALA A 375 0.16 17.28 -20.59
C ALA A 375 -0.71 18.53 -20.41
N PHE A 376 -1.18 19.09 -21.52
CA PHE A 376 -2.16 20.19 -21.54
C PHE A 376 -3.45 19.71 -22.19
N HIS A 377 -4.57 19.91 -21.50
CA HIS A 377 -5.92 19.55 -21.91
C HIS A 377 -6.69 20.83 -22.19
N SER A 378 -7.31 20.90 -23.35
CA SER A 378 -8.17 22.03 -23.68
C SER A 378 -9.54 21.83 -23.06
N ILE A 379 -10.10 22.89 -22.49
CA ILE A 379 -11.46 22.83 -21.97
C ILE A 379 -12.50 22.70 -23.09
N GLU A 380 -12.14 23.18 -24.29
CA GLU A 380 -12.95 23.06 -25.50
C GLU A 380 -13.08 21.61 -25.99
N ASP A 381 -12.16 20.71 -25.62
CA ASP A 381 -12.19 19.30 -26.04
C ASP A 381 -13.24 18.48 -25.29
N HIS A 382 -13.77 18.99 -24.18
CA HIS A 382 -14.75 18.33 -23.30
C HIS A 382 -14.38 16.90 -22.85
N PHE A 383 -13.10 16.54 -22.91
CA PHE A 383 -12.58 15.24 -22.53
C PHE A 383 -11.40 15.40 -21.58
N LEU A 384 -11.38 14.61 -20.51
CA LEU A 384 -10.28 14.56 -19.56
C LEU A 384 -9.63 13.17 -19.55
N PRO A 385 -8.33 13.08 -19.20
CA PRO A 385 -7.71 11.80 -18.98
C PRO A 385 -8.46 11.05 -17.90
N LYS A 386 -8.69 9.75 -18.15
CA LYS A 386 -9.14 8.84 -17.10
C LYS A 386 -8.05 8.76 -16.02
N ASN A 387 -8.45 8.42 -14.80
CA ASN A 387 -7.53 8.01 -13.72
C ASN A 387 -6.76 9.12 -13.01
N ILE A 388 -7.24 10.36 -13.08
CA ILE A 388 -6.70 11.43 -12.25
C ILE A 388 -7.25 11.27 -10.83
N PRO A 389 -6.42 10.99 -9.79
CA PRO A 389 -6.88 10.81 -8.41
C PRO A 389 -7.42 12.09 -7.73
N LEU A 390 -7.01 13.27 -8.19
CA LEU A 390 -7.53 14.55 -7.69
C LEU A 390 -7.35 15.68 -8.69
N ALA A 391 -8.18 16.71 -8.57
CA ALA A 391 -8.02 17.95 -9.30
C ALA A 391 -7.90 19.16 -8.36
N LEU A 392 -7.22 20.20 -8.83
CA LEU A 392 -6.97 21.45 -8.11
C LEU A 392 -7.44 22.63 -8.96
N VAL A 393 -7.99 23.64 -8.30
CA VAL A 393 -8.40 24.90 -8.92
C VAL A 393 -7.38 25.97 -8.59
N MET A 394 -6.60 26.39 -9.59
CA MET A 394 -5.63 27.48 -9.47
C MET A 394 -6.12 28.70 -10.27
N THR A 395 -7.32 29.17 -9.92
CA THR A 395 -7.94 30.38 -10.49
C THR A 395 -8.88 31.00 -9.46
N ASP A 396 -8.94 32.32 -9.43
CA ASP A 396 -9.88 33.09 -8.59
C ASP A 396 -11.24 33.27 -9.29
N ASP A 397 -11.35 32.91 -10.58
CA ASP A 397 -12.60 32.97 -11.35
C ASP A 397 -13.50 31.78 -11.02
N GLU A 398 -14.62 32.07 -10.37
CA GLU A 398 -15.63 31.08 -9.98
C GLU A 398 -16.18 30.31 -11.18
N ARG A 399 -16.38 30.97 -12.33
CA ARG A 399 -16.89 30.31 -13.53
C ARG A 399 -15.87 29.29 -14.04
N ALA A 400 -14.61 29.69 -14.14
CA ALA A 400 -13.52 28.82 -14.58
C ALA A 400 -13.37 27.59 -13.66
N ALA A 401 -13.55 27.78 -12.37
CA ALA A 401 -13.55 26.70 -11.39
C ALA A 401 -14.74 25.74 -11.57
N ARG A 402 -15.96 26.25 -11.76
CA ARG A 402 -17.15 25.41 -12.01
C ARG A 402 -17.01 24.52 -13.25
N GLU A 403 -16.34 25.00 -14.29
CA GLU A 403 -16.06 24.21 -15.50
C GLU A 403 -15.31 22.90 -15.19
N LEU A 404 -14.35 22.93 -14.26
CA LEU A 404 -13.68 21.71 -13.80
C LEU A 404 -14.67 20.74 -13.13
N GLY A 405 -15.61 21.25 -12.33
CA GLY A 405 -16.63 20.44 -11.67
C GLY A 405 -17.59 19.73 -12.63
N TYR A 406 -17.82 20.29 -13.83
CA TYR A 406 -18.60 19.63 -14.88
C TYR A 406 -17.81 18.54 -15.61
N LEU A 407 -16.49 18.70 -15.73
CA LEU A 407 -15.64 17.76 -16.46
C LEU A 407 -15.09 16.64 -15.56
N TYR A 408 -14.96 16.87 -14.26
CA TYR A 408 -14.28 16.00 -13.32
C TYR A 408 -15.13 15.63 -12.10
N GLU A 409 -15.33 14.33 -11.90
CA GLU A 409 -16.19 13.78 -10.84
C GLU A 409 -15.44 13.49 -9.52
N GLY A 410 -14.10 13.53 -9.53
CA GLY A 410 -13.28 13.21 -8.36
C GLY A 410 -13.14 14.34 -7.34
N PRO A 411 -12.26 14.21 -6.33
CA PRO A 411 -12.05 15.24 -5.32
C PRO A 411 -11.41 16.49 -5.94
N ILE A 412 -12.05 17.64 -5.74
CA ILE A 412 -11.59 18.94 -6.23
C ILE A 412 -11.20 19.80 -5.04
N TYR A 413 -9.97 20.31 -5.00
CA TYR A 413 -9.51 21.25 -3.97
C TYR A 413 -9.47 22.67 -4.53
N SER A 414 -10.06 23.61 -3.80
CA SER A 414 -10.36 24.94 -4.31
C SER A 414 -10.22 26.02 -3.25
N LEU A 415 -9.79 27.22 -3.68
CA LEU A 415 -9.74 28.42 -2.84
C LEU A 415 -11.12 29.08 -2.64
N PRO A 416 -11.96 29.31 -3.68
CA PRO A 416 -13.19 30.06 -3.49
C PRO A 416 -14.19 29.35 -2.56
N GLU A 417 -14.62 30.07 -1.52
CA GLU A 417 -15.55 29.59 -0.50
C GLU A 417 -16.95 29.28 -1.05
N THR A 418 -17.35 30.01 -2.10
CA THR A 418 -18.65 29.89 -2.77
C THR A 418 -18.86 28.56 -3.50
N LEU A 419 -17.79 27.83 -3.81
CA LEU A 419 -17.83 26.54 -4.54
C LEU A 419 -17.87 25.31 -3.62
N GLN A 420 -17.90 25.51 -2.30
CA GLN A 420 -17.73 24.46 -1.30
C GLN A 420 -19.02 23.67 -0.96
N SER A 421 -20.12 23.89 -1.69
CA SER A 421 -21.44 23.29 -1.40
C SER A 421 -21.65 21.88 -1.99
N GLY A 422 -20.75 21.40 -2.87
CA GLY A 422 -20.84 20.08 -3.48
C GLY A 422 -20.05 18.99 -2.74
N ASN A 423 -20.52 17.74 -2.78
CA ASN A 423 -19.91 16.61 -2.04
C ASN A 423 -18.44 16.29 -2.41
N ASN A 424 -18.00 16.66 -3.62
CA ASN A 424 -16.66 16.42 -4.15
C ASN A 424 -15.68 17.60 -3.95
N TRP A 425 -16.17 18.79 -3.59
CA TRP A 425 -15.34 19.96 -3.34
C TRP A 425 -14.69 19.92 -1.95
N ARG A 426 -13.47 20.42 -1.85
CA ARG A 426 -12.64 20.46 -0.64
C ARG A 426 -12.08 21.87 -0.46
N PRO A 427 -12.32 22.52 0.70
CA PRO A 427 -11.77 23.84 0.96
C PRO A 427 -10.25 23.77 1.12
N VAL A 428 -9.55 24.78 0.59
CA VAL A 428 -8.18 25.11 0.98
C VAL A 428 -8.24 26.48 1.66
N LEU A 429 -7.93 26.52 2.95
CA LEU A 429 -8.05 27.73 3.76
C LEU A 429 -6.75 28.53 3.65
N ILE A 430 -6.82 29.73 3.08
CA ILE A 430 -5.69 30.67 3.00
C ILE A 430 -6.12 32.05 3.53
N THR A 431 -5.16 32.89 3.87
CA THR A 431 -5.45 34.28 4.25
C THR A 431 -5.72 35.13 3.01
N THR A 432 -6.73 35.99 3.08
CA THR A 432 -7.25 36.77 1.94
C THR A 432 -6.53 38.10 1.70
N ASP A 433 -5.66 38.49 2.63
CA ASP A 433 -4.85 39.72 2.60
C ASP A 433 -3.56 39.60 1.77
N LEU A 434 -3.25 38.39 1.28
CA LEU A 434 -2.04 38.14 0.50
C LEU A 434 -2.18 38.56 -0.99
N PRO A 435 -1.10 39.05 -1.61
CA PRO A 435 -0.98 39.18 -3.07
C PRO A 435 -1.35 37.87 -3.80
N PRO A 436 -1.86 37.92 -5.05
CA PRO A 436 -2.30 36.72 -5.78
C PRO A 436 -1.24 35.62 -5.89
N GLU A 437 0.02 35.97 -6.13
CA GLU A 437 1.14 35.02 -6.22
C GLU A 437 1.41 34.32 -4.88
N GLU A 438 1.37 35.06 -3.78
CA GLU A 438 1.52 34.53 -2.43
C GLU A 438 0.33 33.64 -2.04
N ARG A 439 -0.88 33.95 -2.52
CA ARG A 439 -2.07 33.09 -2.33
C ARG A 439 -1.90 31.72 -2.98
N TRP A 440 -1.37 31.65 -4.20
CA TRP A 440 -1.11 30.37 -4.87
C TRP A 440 -0.01 29.57 -4.19
N MET A 441 1.03 30.25 -3.71
CA MET A 441 2.07 29.61 -2.91
C MET A 441 1.52 29.05 -1.60
N GLU A 442 0.69 29.82 -0.90
CA GLU A 442 0.05 29.39 0.35
C GLU A 442 -0.91 28.22 0.11
N MET A 443 -1.65 28.21 -1.00
CA MET A 443 -2.46 27.07 -1.42
C MET A 443 -1.60 25.80 -1.58
N ALA A 444 -0.46 25.89 -2.27
CA ALA A 444 0.45 24.76 -2.41
C ALA A 444 0.94 24.27 -1.04
N ARG A 445 1.26 25.19 -0.11
CA ARG A 445 1.65 24.88 1.27
C ARG A 445 0.56 24.14 2.05
N GLU A 446 -0.68 24.60 1.95
CA GLU A 446 -1.81 23.98 2.63
C GLU A 446 -2.19 22.63 2.04
N LEU A 447 -1.96 22.40 0.75
CA LEU A 447 -2.09 21.07 0.13
C LEU A 447 -0.95 20.10 0.51
N GLY A 448 0.05 20.58 1.25
CA GLY A 448 1.15 19.79 1.80
C GLY A 448 2.48 19.90 1.06
N MET A 449 2.61 20.84 0.12
CA MET A 449 3.85 21.11 -0.63
C MET A 449 4.68 22.19 0.07
N HIS A 450 5.97 22.27 -0.18
CA HIS A 450 6.82 23.24 0.50
C HIS A 450 7.94 23.72 -0.43
N GLU A 451 8.26 25.02 -0.33
CA GLU A 451 9.42 25.57 -1.03
C GLU A 451 10.74 25.00 -0.46
N PRO A 452 11.80 24.94 -1.28
CA PRO A 452 13.16 24.61 -0.80
C PRO A 452 13.61 25.56 0.34
N PRO A 453 14.62 25.20 1.16
CA PRO A 453 15.82 24.48 0.74
C PRO A 453 15.67 22.96 0.69
N LEU A 454 16.36 22.33 -0.27
CA LEU A 454 16.52 20.89 -0.41
C LEU A 454 17.33 20.34 0.77
N GLY A 455 16.64 20.12 1.89
CA GLY A 455 17.25 19.84 3.18
C GLY A 455 16.93 18.48 3.77
N GLU A 456 16.52 17.48 2.98
CA GLU A 456 16.64 16.07 3.35
C GLU A 456 17.05 15.26 2.11
N THR A 457 18.34 14.99 1.98
CA THR A 457 18.86 13.94 1.09
C THR A 457 18.39 12.59 1.62
N TYR A 458 17.63 11.88 0.78
CA TYR A 458 17.22 10.50 1.03
C TYR A 458 18.49 9.62 0.97
N LEU A 459 18.65 8.68 1.90
CA LEU A 459 19.68 7.64 1.88
C LEU A 459 18.99 6.28 1.74
#